data_AF-A0A1Y2IXZ9-F1
#
_entry.id   AF-A0A1Y2IXZ9-F1
#
_cell.length_a   1.000
_cell.length_b   1.000
_cell.length_c   1.000
_cell.angle_alpha   90.00
_cell.angle_beta   90.00
_cell.angle_gamma   90.00
#
_symmetry.space_group_name_H-M   'P 1'
#
loop_
_entity.id
_entity.type
_entity.pdbx_description
1 polymer ?
#
loop_
_entity_poly.entity_id
_entity_poly.type
_entity_poly.pdbx_seq_one_letter_code
_entity_poly.pdbx_strand_id
1 'polypeptide(L)'
;MLRLFAKRGAVVAAAVAAGVHENREKLPIYPAPEPEIILVETPSELEKQIGVARRAVTATYEDAHARVQNVVSRWIGVEQAVESKVKSLIAPDEPLTPGILYVGVATLTGSVLARNRIFWRLTLPPALLVLSLNHFLPKTTHNVSAFLGELEERHFPAFAEKHEIAKQHSAMTWERVKEATQNSRETVSSGVVSLVGRVEEATGLKLRETLGWRERAFKAAETKTREVVEAAKEKAVEAKAVVDQKVVEATTAVEQKVEEAKEVAAPKEEPPKRLV
;
A
#
# COMPACT_ATOMS: atom_id res chain seq x y z
N MET A 1 41.01 -18.43 9.87
CA MET A 1 41.57 -19.06 8.66
C MET A 1 42.17 -17.96 7.78
N LEU A 2 43.45 -17.62 7.96
CA LEU A 2 44.19 -16.68 7.10
C LEU A 2 45.24 -17.48 6.33
N ARG A 3 45.14 -17.51 5.00
CA ARG A 3 46.19 -18.06 4.12
C ARG A 3 47.18 -16.94 3.80
N LEU A 4 48.34 -16.98 4.45
CA LEU A 4 49.50 -16.16 4.12
C LEU A 4 50.12 -16.71 2.82
N PHE A 5 50.01 -15.97 1.72
CA PHE A 5 50.79 -16.26 0.52
C PHE A 5 52.22 -15.76 0.74
N ALA A 6 53.09 -16.66 1.21
CA ALA A 6 54.53 -16.47 1.17
C ALA A 6 55.00 -16.56 -0.28
N LYS A 7 55.17 -15.41 -0.95
CA LYS A 7 55.94 -15.34 -2.20
C LYS A 7 57.41 -15.56 -1.85
N ARG A 8 57.86 -16.82 -1.97
CA ARG A 8 59.27 -17.17 -2.07
C ARG A 8 59.78 -16.61 -3.40
N GLY A 9 60.47 -15.48 -3.35
CA GLY A 9 61.34 -15.06 -4.44
C GLY A 9 62.48 -16.06 -4.54
N ALA A 10 62.44 -16.93 -5.54
CA ALA A 10 63.56 -17.77 -5.91
C ALA A 10 64.64 -16.83 -6.48
N VAL A 11 65.71 -16.63 -5.72
CA VAL A 11 66.97 -16.15 -6.26
C VAL A 11 67.51 -17.28 -7.14
N VAL A 12 67.31 -17.16 -8.45
CA VAL A 12 68.02 -18.00 -9.43
C VAL A 12 69.42 -17.44 -9.53
N ALA A 13 70.29 -17.88 -8.62
CA ALA A 13 71.72 -17.83 -8.84
C ALA A 13 72.03 -18.89 -9.92
N ALA A 14 72.10 -18.45 -11.17
CA ALA A 14 72.63 -19.27 -12.24
C ALA A 14 74.14 -19.43 -12.02
N ALA A 15 74.53 -20.43 -11.23
CA ALA A 15 75.89 -20.96 -11.27
C ALA A 15 76.05 -21.64 -12.62
N VAL A 16 76.63 -20.93 -13.58
CA VAL A 16 77.13 -21.56 -14.81
C VAL A 16 78.34 -22.38 -14.40
N ALA A 17 78.10 -23.68 -14.18
CA ALA A 17 79.15 -24.66 -14.12
C ALA A 17 79.92 -24.58 -15.44
N ALA A 18 81.20 -24.21 -15.36
CA ALA A 18 82.15 -24.34 -16.45
C ALA A 18 82.34 -25.84 -16.73
N GLY A 19 81.43 -26.41 -17.52
CA GLY A 19 81.58 -27.72 -18.12
C GLY A 19 82.64 -27.63 -19.21
N VAL A 20 83.76 -28.30 -18.98
CA VAL A 20 84.76 -28.61 -20.00
C VAL A 20 84.10 -29.51 -21.04
N HIS A 21 83.51 -28.90 -22.07
CA HIS A 21 83.18 -29.58 -23.32
C HIS A 21 84.10 -29.02 -24.40
N GLU A 22 85.12 -29.82 -24.72
CA GLU A 22 86.04 -29.58 -25.81
C GLU A 22 85.32 -29.89 -27.13
N ASN A 23 84.66 -28.87 -27.68
CA ASN A 23 84.16 -28.90 -29.05
C ASN A 23 84.73 -27.67 -29.77
N ARG A 24 85.62 -27.89 -30.74
CA ARG A 24 86.26 -26.83 -31.54
C ARG A 24 85.24 -26.24 -32.51
N GLU A 25 84.35 -25.39 -32.02
CA GLU A 25 83.50 -24.54 -32.85
C GLU A 25 84.32 -23.40 -33.46
N LYS A 26 84.16 -23.22 -34.78
CA LYS A 26 84.83 -22.15 -35.54
C LYS A 26 84.37 -20.79 -35.04
N LEU A 27 85.33 -19.87 -34.85
CA LEU A 27 85.04 -18.47 -34.53
C LEU A 27 84.12 -17.87 -35.61
N PRO A 28 83.02 -17.20 -35.24
CA PRO A 28 82.12 -16.58 -36.21
C PRO A 28 82.86 -15.49 -36.99
N ILE A 29 82.72 -15.52 -38.32
CA ILE A 29 83.38 -14.60 -39.28
C ILE A 29 82.70 -13.21 -39.30
N TYR A 30 81.47 -13.12 -38.77
CA TYR A 30 80.73 -11.87 -38.64
C TYR A 30 80.79 -11.39 -37.18
N PRO A 31 80.87 -10.06 -36.97
CA PRO A 31 80.68 -9.51 -35.63
C PRO A 31 79.30 -9.94 -35.12
N ALA A 32 79.25 -10.46 -33.89
CA ALA A 32 77.99 -10.76 -33.24
C ALA A 32 77.15 -9.46 -33.18
N PRO A 33 75.83 -9.52 -33.43
CA PRO A 33 74.97 -8.35 -33.32
C PRO A 33 75.12 -7.77 -31.91
N GLU A 34 75.30 -6.45 -31.82
CA GLU A 34 75.47 -5.77 -30.54
C GLU A 34 74.28 -6.11 -29.63
N PRO A 35 74.52 -6.56 -28.39
CA PRO A 35 73.44 -6.90 -27.49
C PRO A 35 72.60 -5.64 -27.24
N GLU A 36 71.31 -5.70 -27.60
CA GLU A 36 70.37 -4.62 -27.36
C GLU A 36 70.21 -4.45 -25.83
N ILE A 37 70.79 -3.37 -25.29
CA ILE A 37 70.74 -3.06 -23.85
C ILE A 37 69.35 -2.51 -23.56
N ILE A 38 68.44 -3.39 -23.15
CA ILE A 38 67.12 -3.00 -22.66
C ILE A 38 67.29 -2.44 -21.25
N LEU A 39 67.17 -1.11 -21.10
CA LEU A 39 67.11 -0.46 -19.81
C LEU A 39 65.81 -0.85 -19.10
N VAL A 40 65.94 -1.79 -18.15
CA VAL A 40 64.85 -2.14 -17.24
C VAL A 40 64.89 -1.18 -16.07
N GLU A 41 64.02 -0.17 -16.09
CA GLU A 41 63.81 0.73 -14.96
C GLU A 41 63.39 -0.10 -13.74
N THR A 42 64.32 -0.28 -12.81
CA THR A 42 64.08 -1.04 -11.59
C THR A 42 63.58 -0.06 -10.53
N PRO A 43 62.39 -0.28 -9.95
CA PRO A 43 61.81 0.67 -9.02
C PRO A 43 62.68 0.79 -7.76
N SER A 44 62.85 2.01 -7.28
CA SER A 44 63.60 2.27 -6.05
C SER A 44 62.88 1.69 -4.82
N GLU A 45 63.60 1.45 -3.74
CA GLU A 45 63.01 0.95 -2.49
C GLU A 45 61.93 1.90 -1.94
N LEU A 46 62.09 3.21 -2.16
CA LEU A 46 61.12 4.21 -1.73
C LEU A 46 59.84 4.15 -2.57
N GLU A 47 59.95 3.95 -3.88
CA GLU A 47 58.79 3.72 -4.76
C GLU A 47 58.02 2.46 -4.39
N LYS A 48 58.73 1.37 -4.01
CA LYS A 48 58.08 0.15 -3.51
C LYS A 48 57.28 0.43 -2.25
N GLN A 49 57.85 1.16 -1.29
CA GLN A 49 57.17 1.50 -0.04
C GLN A 49 55.96 2.42 -0.26
N ILE A 50 56.09 3.47 -1.09
CA ILE A 50 54.96 4.32 -1.47
C ILE A 50 53.88 3.49 -2.17
N GLY A 51 54.27 2.57 -3.04
CA GLY A 51 53.34 1.65 -3.71
C GLY A 51 52.58 0.77 -2.71
N VAL A 52 53.24 0.25 -1.68
CA VAL A 52 52.58 -0.53 -0.62
C VAL A 52 51.62 0.33 0.19
N ALA A 53 52.07 1.51 0.63
CA ALA A 53 51.24 2.44 1.39
C ALA A 53 49.99 2.87 0.60
N ARG A 54 50.16 3.26 -0.66
CA ARG A 54 49.05 3.63 -1.55
C ARG A 54 48.05 2.48 -1.69
N ARG A 55 48.52 1.26 -1.98
CA ARG A 55 47.63 0.10 -2.12
C ARG A 55 46.88 -0.21 -0.82
N ALA A 56 47.54 -0.08 0.34
CA ALA A 56 46.88 -0.29 1.62
C ALA A 56 45.76 0.74 1.86
N VAL A 57 46.01 2.01 1.57
CA VAL A 57 45.00 3.07 1.71
C VAL A 57 43.86 2.91 0.70
N THR A 58 44.17 2.57 -0.55
CA THR A 58 43.13 2.33 -1.57
C THR A 58 42.29 1.11 -1.21
N ALA A 59 42.91 0.02 -0.73
CA ALA A 59 42.18 -1.17 -0.31
C ALA A 59 41.25 -0.89 0.88
N THR A 60 41.70 -0.15 1.90
CA THR A 60 40.84 0.19 3.04
C THR A 60 39.70 1.13 2.65
N TYR A 61 39.95 2.06 1.74
CA TYR A 61 38.92 2.94 1.19
C TYR A 61 37.87 2.16 0.38
N GLU A 62 38.31 1.27 -0.52
CA GLU A 62 37.44 0.41 -1.31
C GLU A 62 36.63 -0.54 -0.43
N ASP A 63 37.23 -1.13 0.60
CA ASP A 63 36.54 -1.99 1.57
C ASP A 63 35.46 -1.23 2.34
N ALA A 64 35.76 -0.01 2.79
CA ALA A 64 34.79 0.85 3.48
C ALA A 64 33.64 1.23 2.54
N HIS A 65 33.95 1.63 1.30
CA HIS A 65 32.96 1.95 0.29
C HIS A 65 32.09 0.73 -0.06
N ALA A 66 32.68 -0.45 -0.19
CA ALA A 66 31.97 -1.70 -0.46
C ALA A 66 31.02 -2.08 0.68
N ARG A 67 31.41 -1.87 1.94
CA ARG A 67 30.52 -2.10 3.10
C ARG A 67 29.29 -1.18 3.06
N VAL A 68 29.50 0.11 2.78
CA VAL A 68 28.39 1.07 2.66
C VAL A 68 27.48 0.68 1.50
N GLN A 69 28.06 0.36 0.34
CA GLN A 69 27.27 -0.06 -0.82
C GLN A 69 26.49 -1.35 -0.59
N ASN A 70 27.05 -2.30 0.17
CA ASN A 70 26.34 -3.51 0.56
C ASN A 70 25.13 -3.21 1.46
N VAL A 71 25.25 -2.26 2.41
CA VAL A 71 24.13 -1.86 3.26
C VAL A 71 23.04 -1.17 2.43
N VAL A 72 23.44 -0.24 1.56
CA VAL A 72 22.50 0.46 0.67
C VAL A 72 21.81 -0.54 -0.27
N SER A 73 22.55 -1.46 -0.86
CA SER A 73 22.00 -2.50 -1.75
C SER A 73 21.00 -3.41 -1.02
N ARG A 74 21.28 -3.77 0.24
CA ARG A 74 20.33 -4.54 1.06
C ARG A 74 19.06 -3.73 1.35
N TRP A 75 19.19 -2.44 1.62
CA TRP A 75 18.04 -1.57 1.85
C TRP A 75 17.17 -1.43 0.59
N ILE A 76 17.79 -1.18 -0.56
CA ILE A 76 17.10 -1.13 -1.85
C ILE A 76 16.41 -2.49 -2.15
N GLY A 77 17.07 -3.61 -1.84
CA GLY A 77 16.45 -4.92 -2.00
C GLY A 77 15.21 -5.12 -1.13
N VAL A 78 15.21 -4.60 0.10
CA VAL A 78 14.02 -4.60 0.98
C VAL A 78 12.94 -3.70 0.41
N GLU A 79 13.30 -2.49 -0.04
CA GLU A 79 12.35 -1.55 -0.66
C GLU A 79 11.68 -2.16 -1.89
N GLN A 80 12.46 -2.74 -2.81
CA GLN A 80 11.94 -3.40 -4.01
C GLN A 80 11.08 -4.62 -3.67
N ALA A 81 11.44 -5.39 -2.65
CA ALA A 81 10.62 -6.51 -2.18
C ALA A 81 9.27 -6.03 -1.63
N VAL A 82 9.27 -4.95 -0.84
CA VAL A 82 8.05 -4.34 -0.31
C VAL A 82 7.22 -3.73 -1.43
N GLU A 83 7.82 -2.96 -2.34
CA GLU A 83 7.14 -2.36 -3.48
C GLU A 83 6.50 -3.44 -4.37
N SER A 84 7.25 -4.49 -4.70
CA SER A 84 6.73 -5.61 -5.49
C SER A 84 5.56 -6.29 -4.79
N LYS A 85 5.60 -6.43 -3.46
CA LYS A 85 4.50 -7.01 -2.68
C LYS A 85 3.29 -6.09 -2.64
N VAL A 86 3.47 -4.81 -2.33
CA VAL A 86 2.38 -3.83 -2.33
C VAL A 86 1.71 -3.75 -3.70
N LYS A 87 2.51 -3.72 -4.78
CA LYS A 87 2.01 -3.73 -6.15
C LYS A 87 1.26 -5.00 -6.51
N SER A 88 1.64 -6.15 -5.93
CA SER A 88 0.91 -7.41 -6.13
C SER A 88 -0.43 -7.47 -5.38
N LEU A 89 -0.58 -6.72 -4.28
CA LEU A 89 -1.84 -6.67 -3.53
C LEU A 89 -2.86 -5.73 -4.17
N ILE A 90 -2.38 -4.66 -4.79
CA ILE A 90 -3.21 -3.69 -5.51
C ILE A 90 -3.77 -4.33 -6.77
N ALA A 91 -5.09 -4.31 -6.92
CA ALA A 91 -5.76 -4.79 -8.12
C ALA A 91 -5.58 -3.75 -9.25
N PRO A 92 -4.98 -4.09 -10.41
CA PRO A 92 -4.69 -3.12 -11.48
C PRO A 92 -5.96 -2.65 -12.22
N ASP A 93 -7.06 -3.36 -12.03
CA ASP A 93 -8.37 -3.13 -12.63
C ASP A 93 -9.28 -2.22 -11.77
N GLU A 94 -8.84 -1.82 -10.57
CA GLU A 94 -9.54 -0.88 -9.71
C GLU A 94 -8.90 0.52 -9.74
N PRO A 95 -9.68 1.60 -9.90
CA PRO A 95 -9.15 2.96 -9.88
C PRO A 95 -8.79 3.39 -8.44
N LEU A 96 -7.50 3.31 -8.09
CA LEU A 96 -6.98 3.75 -6.79
C LEU A 96 -7.22 5.24 -6.52
N THR A 97 -7.11 6.07 -7.56
CA THR A 97 -7.51 7.47 -7.54
C THR A 97 -8.82 7.57 -8.32
N PRO A 98 -9.96 7.93 -7.71
CA PRO A 98 -10.14 8.59 -6.42
C PRO A 98 -10.45 7.68 -5.20
N GLY A 99 -10.44 6.35 -5.33
CA GLY A 99 -10.86 5.42 -4.26
C GLY A 99 -10.18 5.65 -2.90
N ILE A 100 -8.86 5.81 -2.86
CA ILE A 100 -8.10 6.09 -1.63
C ILE A 100 -8.50 7.43 -1.02
N LEU A 101 -8.82 8.44 -1.85
CA LEU A 101 -9.28 9.73 -1.36
C LEU A 101 -10.65 9.59 -0.66
N TYR A 102 -11.57 8.81 -1.24
CA TYR A 102 -12.87 8.58 -0.62
C TYR A 102 -12.77 7.80 0.69
N VAL A 103 -11.90 6.80 0.75
CA VAL A 103 -11.55 6.12 2.00
C VAL A 103 -11.01 7.14 3.00
N GLY A 104 -10.01 7.93 2.61
CA GLY A 104 -9.42 8.98 3.45
C GLY A 104 -10.46 9.95 4.01
N VAL A 105 -11.35 10.48 3.17
CA VAL A 105 -12.45 11.35 3.59
C VAL A 105 -13.39 10.63 4.56
N ALA A 106 -13.82 9.41 4.26
CA ALA A 106 -14.69 8.63 5.14
C ALA A 106 -14.07 8.41 6.53
N THR A 107 -12.77 8.10 6.60
CA THR A 107 -12.06 7.93 7.88
C THR A 107 -11.95 9.23 8.67
N LEU A 108 -11.63 10.34 7.99
CA LEU A 108 -11.53 11.66 8.60
C LEU A 108 -12.89 12.13 9.10
N THR A 109 -13.95 11.90 8.33
CA THR A 109 -15.34 12.14 8.75
C THR A 109 -15.66 11.32 10.00
N GLY A 110 -15.23 10.06 10.08
CA GLY A 110 -15.35 9.24 11.28
C GLY A 110 -14.67 9.86 12.50
N SER A 111 -13.46 10.40 12.32
CA SER A 111 -12.71 11.09 13.38
C SER A 111 -13.42 12.36 13.86
N VAL A 112 -13.97 13.15 12.94
CA VAL A 112 -14.76 14.35 13.26
C VAL A 112 -16.03 13.98 14.01
N LEU A 113 -16.76 12.95 13.55
CA LEU A 113 -18.02 12.50 14.16
C LEU A 113 -17.79 11.91 15.55
N ALA A 114 -16.66 11.26 15.74
CA ALA A 114 -16.28 10.61 16.98
C ALA A 114 -15.68 11.55 18.05
N ARG A 115 -15.60 12.85 17.76
CA ARG A 115 -14.92 13.87 18.59
C ARG A 115 -15.29 13.83 20.07
N ASN A 116 -16.55 13.59 20.40
CA ASN A 116 -17.10 13.82 21.74
C ASN A 116 -16.95 12.63 22.72
N ARG A 117 -16.57 11.43 22.26
CA ARG A 117 -16.54 10.23 23.13
C ARG A 117 -15.28 9.42 22.85
N ILE A 118 -14.48 9.14 23.88
CA ILE A 118 -13.22 8.42 23.74
C ILE A 118 -13.39 7.03 23.10
N PHE A 119 -14.48 6.32 23.44
CA PHE A 119 -14.80 5.02 22.83
C PHE A 119 -15.02 5.16 21.33
N TRP A 120 -15.91 6.07 20.92
CA TRP A 120 -16.15 6.33 19.50
C TRP A 120 -14.90 6.86 18.81
N ARG A 121 -14.10 7.70 19.46
CA ARG A 121 -12.87 8.27 18.88
C ARG A 121 -11.87 7.19 18.49
N LEU A 122 -11.84 6.08 19.24
CA LEU A 122 -10.95 4.96 18.94
C LEU A 122 -11.57 3.96 17.97
N THR A 123 -12.90 3.78 17.96
CA THR A 123 -13.55 2.73 17.17
C THR A 123 -14.10 3.21 15.83
N LEU A 124 -14.67 4.41 15.75
CA LEU A 124 -15.32 4.91 14.51
C LEU A 124 -14.34 5.11 13.35
N PRO A 125 -13.19 5.78 13.52
CA PRO A 125 -12.26 5.99 12.40
C PRO A 125 -11.76 4.68 11.76
N PRO A 126 -11.27 3.67 12.52
CA PRO A 126 -10.87 2.40 11.91
C PRO A 126 -12.06 1.59 11.40
N ALA A 127 -13.23 1.67 12.02
CA ALA A 127 -14.42 1.01 11.50
C ALA A 127 -14.82 1.58 10.13
N LEU A 128 -14.90 2.90 9.99
CA LEU A 128 -15.17 3.55 8.70
C LEU A 128 -14.05 3.34 7.69
N LEU A 129 -12.79 3.21 8.13
CA LEU A 129 -11.68 2.81 7.27
C LEU A 129 -11.96 1.46 6.62
N VAL A 130 -12.22 0.43 7.43
CA VAL A 130 -12.46 -0.93 6.91
C VAL A 130 -13.72 -0.97 6.03
N LEU A 131 -14.78 -0.27 6.44
CA LEU A 131 -16.04 -0.22 5.70
C LEU A 131 -15.88 0.49 4.35
N SER A 132 -15.20 1.62 4.32
CA SER A 132 -14.95 2.38 3.09
C SER A 132 -13.96 1.67 2.17
N LEU A 133 -12.93 0.99 2.70
CA LEU A 133 -12.03 0.15 1.90
C LEU A 133 -12.80 -0.96 1.19
N ASN A 134 -13.64 -1.68 1.91
CA ASN A 134 -14.45 -2.75 1.32
C ASN A 134 -15.46 -2.21 0.28
N HIS A 135 -15.95 -0.99 0.46
CA HIS A 135 -16.89 -0.36 -0.46
C HIS A 135 -16.23 0.20 -1.74
N PHE A 136 -15.14 0.96 -1.61
CA PHE A 136 -14.49 1.64 -2.74
C PHE A 136 -13.40 0.80 -3.42
N LEU A 137 -12.81 -0.15 -2.72
CA LEU A 137 -11.66 -0.96 -3.17
C LEU A 137 -11.88 -2.46 -2.84
N PRO A 138 -12.95 -3.11 -3.33
CA PRO A 138 -13.32 -4.45 -2.90
C PRO A 138 -12.28 -5.52 -3.27
N LYS A 139 -11.69 -5.50 -4.46
CA LYS A 139 -10.69 -6.51 -4.88
C LYS A 139 -9.37 -6.31 -4.16
N THR A 140 -8.92 -5.06 -4.04
CA THR A 140 -7.72 -4.75 -3.25
C THR A 140 -7.92 -5.17 -1.79
N THR A 141 -9.09 -4.90 -1.21
CA THR A 141 -9.43 -5.35 0.15
C THR A 141 -9.40 -6.87 0.26
N HIS A 142 -9.94 -7.59 -0.74
CA HIS A 142 -9.90 -9.06 -0.76
C HIS A 142 -8.46 -9.59 -0.80
N ASN A 143 -7.62 -9.07 -1.70
CA ASN A 143 -6.22 -9.47 -1.83
C ASN A 143 -5.44 -9.23 -0.53
N VAL A 144 -5.63 -8.08 0.11
CA VAL A 144 -5.00 -7.77 1.40
C VAL A 144 -5.48 -8.73 2.48
N SER A 145 -6.78 -9.04 2.54
CA SER A 145 -7.32 -9.98 3.52
C SER A 145 -6.81 -11.41 3.31
N ALA A 146 -6.68 -11.84 2.05
CA ALA A 146 -6.11 -13.14 1.71
C ALA A 146 -4.63 -13.22 2.12
N PHE A 147 -3.85 -12.18 1.84
CA PHE A 147 -2.45 -12.10 2.26
C PHE A 147 -2.28 -12.10 3.79
N LEU A 148 -3.16 -11.41 4.52
CA LEU A 148 -3.17 -11.47 5.97
C LEU A 148 -3.49 -12.88 6.48
N GLY A 149 -4.41 -13.59 5.81
CA GLY A 149 -4.68 -15.00 6.08
C GLY A 149 -3.46 -15.89 5.86
N GLU A 150 -2.77 -15.77 4.72
CA GLU A 150 -1.53 -16.51 4.44
C GLU A 150 -0.43 -16.22 5.48
N LEU A 151 -0.31 -14.96 5.91
CA LEU A 151 0.62 -14.57 6.97
C LEU A 151 0.26 -15.19 8.32
N GLU A 152 -1.02 -15.20 8.65
CA GLU A 152 -1.55 -15.80 9.87
C GLU A 152 -1.33 -17.31 9.87
N GLU A 153 -1.60 -18.01 8.77
CA GLU A 153 -1.31 -19.44 8.63
C GLU A 153 0.18 -19.76 8.80
N ARG A 154 1.06 -18.93 8.22
CA ARG A 154 2.50 -19.16 8.25
C ARG A 154 3.14 -18.91 9.62
N HIS A 155 2.69 -17.89 10.35
CA HIS A 155 3.32 -17.47 11.60
C HIS A 155 2.51 -17.83 12.86
N PHE A 156 1.19 -17.96 12.72
CA PHE A 156 0.23 -18.12 13.81
C PHE A 156 -0.88 -19.13 13.45
N PRO A 157 -0.54 -20.41 13.16
CA PRO A 157 -1.48 -21.40 12.64
C PRO A 157 -2.69 -21.66 13.55
N ALA A 158 -2.49 -21.59 14.87
CA ALA A 158 -3.57 -21.77 15.84
C ALA A 158 -4.64 -20.65 15.76
N PHE A 159 -4.25 -19.43 15.39
CA PHE A 159 -5.20 -18.33 15.20
C PHE A 159 -5.91 -18.45 13.85
N ALA A 160 -5.19 -18.83 12.80
CA ALA A 160 -5.75 -19.01 11.46
C ALA A 160 -6.92 -20.01 11.45
N GLU A 161 -6.78 -21.16 12.12
CA GLU A 161 -7.86 -22.14 12.25
C GLU A 161 -9.11 -21.54 12.92
N LYS A 162 -8.94 -20.74 13.98
CA LYS A 162 -10.06 -20.10 14.68
C LYS A 162 -10.70 -19.01 13.83
N HIS A 163 -9.90 -18.27 13.07
CA HIS A 163 -10.38 -17.26 12.15
C HIS A 163 -11.25 -17.89 11.06
N GLU A 164 -10.78 -18.96 10.42
CA GLU A 164 -11.56 -19.65 9.38
C GLU A 164 -12.83 -20.29 9.92
N ILE A 165 -12.77 -20.93 11.10
CA ILE A 165 -13.97 -21.43 11.79
C ILE A 165 -14.95 -20.28 12.06
N ALA A 166 -14.47 -19.15 12.60
CA ALA A 166 -15.31 -18.00 12.89
C ALA A 166 -15.95 -17.40 11.63
N LYS A 167 -15.20 -17.34 10.52
CA LYS A 167 -15.68 -16.87 9.22
C LYS A 167 -16.76 -17.78 8.64
N GLN A 168 -16.57 -19.09 8.70
CA GLN A 168 -17.58 -20.07 8.28
C GLN A 168 -18.86 -19.98 9.13
N HIS A 169 -18.73 -19.90 10.46
CA HIS A 169 -19.90 -19.73 11.33
C HIS A 169 -20.61 -18.40 11.12
N SER A 170 -19.87 -17.33 10.83
CA SER A 170 -20.43 -16.02 10.53
C SER A 170 -21.19 -16.02 9.21
N ALA A 171 -20.62 -16.61 8.15
CA ALA A 171 -21.29 -16.77 6.85
C ALA A 171 -22.57 -17.63 6.98
N MET A 172 -22.48 -18.74 7.70
CA MET A 172 -23.62 -19.62 7.97
C MET A 172 -24.71 -18.91 8.79
N THR A 173 -24.32 -18.06 9.75
CA THR A 173 -25.27 -17.26 10.53
C THR A 173 -25.93 -16.18 9.65
N TRP A 174 -25.17 -15.57 8.74
CA TRP A 174 -25.70 -14.58 7.80
C TRP A 174 -26.76 -15.19 6.87
N GLU A 175 -26.47 -16.37 6.29
CA GLU A 175 -27.45 -17.08 5.46
C GLU A 175 -28.68 -17.47 6.28
N ARG A 176 -28.53 -17.95 7.52
CA ARG A 176 -29.67 -18.23 8.41
C ARG A 176 -30.52 -16.99 8.71
N VAL A 177 -29.91 -15.83 8.93
CA VAL A 177 -30.65 -14.58 9.17
C VAL A 177 -31.41 -14.15 7.91
N LYS A 178 -30.80 -14.31 6.74
CA LYS A 178 -31.43 -14.03 5.44
C LYS A 178 -32.61 -14.97 5.18
N GLU A 179 -32.43 -16.27 5.39
CA GLU A 179 -33.48 -17.29 5.30
C GLU A 179 -34.60 -17.02 6.31
N ALA A 180 -34.26 -16.75 7.58
CA ALA A 180 -35.23 -16.42 8.61
C ALA A 180 -36.03 -15.16 8.24
N THR A 181 -35.40 -14.16 7.63
CA THR A 181 -36.09 -12.94 7.18
C THR A 181 -37.04 -13.21 6.01
N GLN A 182 -36.65 -14.07 5.07
CA GLN A 182 -37.50 -14.50 3.96
C GLN A 182 -38.70 -15.32 4.47
N ASN A 183 -38.45 -16.33 5.31
CA ASN A 183 -39.47 -17.20 5.91
C ASN A 183 -40.38 -16.45 6.90
N SER A 184 -39.89 -15.38 7.53
CA SER A 184 -40.69 -14.52 8.41
C SER A 184 -41.80 -13.80 7.64
N ARG A 185 -41.56 -13.37 6.39
CA ARG A 185 -42.60 -12.70 5.58
C ARG A 185 -43.77 -13.64 5.29
N GLU A 186 -43.48 -14.91 5.06
CA GLU A 186 -44.50 -15.94 4.83
C GLU A 186 -45.23 -16.30 6.14
N THR A 187 -44.49 -16.53 7.22
CA THR A 187 -45.03 -16.94 8.54
C THR A 187 -45.84 -15.84 9.23
N VAL A 188 -45.51 -14.56 9.01
CA VAL A 188 -46.28 -13.43 9.55
C VAL A 188 -47.68 -13.38 8.92
N SER A 189 -47.80 -13.69 7.63
CA SER A 189 -49.11 -13.69 6.95
C SER A 189 -50.03 -14.79 7.48
N SER A 190 -49.51 -16.00 7.71
CA SER A 190 -50.25 -17.10 8.30
C SER A 190 -50.53 -16.89 9.80
N GLY A 191 -49.58 -16.28 10.53
CA GLY A 191 -49.72 -15.94 11.94
C GLY A 191 -50.84 -14.95 12.19
N VAL A 192 -50.92 -13.88 11.40
CA VAL A 192 -52.02 -12.89 11.48
C VAL A 192 -53.37 -13.54 11.14
N VAL A 193 -53.43 -14.43 10.14
CA VAL A 193 -54.67 -15.17 9.81
C VAL A 193 -55.10 -16.09 10.96
N SER A 194 -54.15 -16.77 11.61
CA SER A 194 -54.46 -17.67 12.74
C SER A 194 -54.89 -16.92 14.01
N LEU A 195 -54.33 -15.74 14.26
CA LEU A 195 -54.73 -14.89 15.39
C LEU A 195 -56.12 -14.29 15.16
N VAL A 196 -56.41 -13.83 13.94
CA VAL A 196 -57.76 -13.37 13.58
C VAL A 196 -58.76 -14.50 13.72
N GLY A 197 -58.41 -15.73 13.30
CA GLY A 197 -59.26 -16.92 13.48
C GLY A 197 -59.54 -17.26 14.95
N ARG A 198 -58.53 -17.19 15.83
CA ARG A 198 -58.71 -17.43 17.27
C ARG A 198 -59.53 -16.34 17.97
N VAL A 199 -59.39 -15.09 17.52
CA VAL A 199 -60.21 -13.97 18.03
C VAL A 199 -61.64 -14.11 17.51
N GLU A 200 -61.85 -14.52 16.27
CA GLU A 200 -63.16 -14.80 15.67
C GLU A 200 -63.86 -15.99 16.35
N GLU A 201 -63.13 -17.05 16.70
CA GLU A 201 -63.64 -18.21 17.46
C GLU A 201 -63.97 -17.86 18.91
N ALA A 202 -63.14 -17.04 19.58
CA ALA A 202 -63.36 -16.65 20.97
C ALA A 202 -64.47 -15.60 21.13
N THR A 203 -64.67 -14.75 20.12
CA THR A 203 -65.66 -13.65 20.19
C THR A 203 -66.93 -13.92 19.38
N GLY A 204 -66.96 -14.97 18.56
CA GLY A 204 -68.11 -15.33 17.72
C GLY A 204 -68.45 -14.31 16.63
N LEU A 205 -67.63 -13.26 16.46
CA LEU A 205 -67.84 -12.17 15.52
C LEU A 205 -67.14 -12.50 14.20
N LYS A 206 -67.91 -12.60 13.11
CA LYS A 206 -67.41 -12.80 11.73
C LYS A 206 -66.64 -11.60 11.18
N LEU A 207 -65.49 -11.31 11.77
CA LEU A 207 -64.63 -10.16 11.42
C LEU A 207 -63.98 -10.34 10.04
N ARG A 208 -63.82 -11.58 9.57
CA ARG A 208 -63.27 -11.91 8.25
C ARG A 208 -64.19 -11.50 7.10
N GLU A 209 -65.50 -11.59 7.31
CA GLU A 209 -66.52 -11.41 6.28
C GLU A 209 -67.11 -9.98 6.28
N THR A 210 -67.18 -9.34 7.44
CA THR A 210 -67.87 -8.05 7.61
C THR A 210 -66.98 -6.81 7.43
N LEU A 211 -65.65 -6.92 7.56
CA LEU A 211 -64.79 -5.73 7.64
C LEU A 211 -63.96 -5.39 6.40
N GLY A 212 -63.95 -6.22 5.33
CA GLY A 212 -63.22 -5.91 4.10
C GLY A 212 -61.76 -5.50 4.35
N TRP A 213 -61.16 -6.04 5.42
CA TRP A 213 -59.95 -5.51 6.03
C TRP A 213 -58.75 -5.62 5.09
N ARG A 214 -58.77 -6.61 4.19
CA ARG A 214 -57.77 -6.82 3.15
C ARG A 214 -57.73 -5.66 2.15
N GLU A 215 -58.88 -5.14 1.70
CA GLU A 215 -58.93 -4.00 0.77
C GLU A 215 -58.65 -2.66 1.46
N ARG A 216 -59.16 -2.45 2.68
CA ARG A 216 -58.94 -1.21 3.42
C ARG A 216 -57.51 -1.08 3.95
N ALA A 217 -56.90 -2.17 4.42
CA ALA A 217 -55.51 -2.16 4.85
C ALA A 217 -54.55 -2.01 3.67
N PHE A 218 -54.84 -2.62 2.50
CA PHE A 218 -54.04 -2.39 1.29
C PHE A 218 -54.15 -0.95 0.81
N LYS A 219 -55.37 -0.38 0.75
CA LYS A 219 -55.56 1.03 0.35
C LYS A 219 -54.94 2.00 1.35
N ALA A 220 -55.10 1.78 2.66
CA ALA A 220 -54.49 2.62 3.69
C ALA A 220 -52.96 2.47 3.77
N ALA A 221 -52.42 1.29 3.47
CA ALA A 221 -50.99 1.09 3.32
C ALA A 221 -50.48 1.78 2.06
N GLU A 222 -51.15 1.67 0.92
CA GLU A 222 -50.75 2.30 -0.33
C GLU A 222 -50.80 3.84 -0.24
N THR A 223 -51.83 4.42 0.41
CA THR A 223 -51.90 5.87 0.65
C THR A 223 -50.81 6.34 1.60
N LYS A 224 -50.58 5.63 2.72
CA LYS A 224 -49.47 5.96 3.64
C LYS A 224 -48.10 5.78 3.00
N THR A 225 -47.93 4.79 2.13
CA THR A 225 -46.66 4.58 1.42
C THR A 225 -46.45 5.68 0.39
N ARG A 226 -47.50 6.12 -0.32
CA ARG A 226 -47.44 7.28 -1.22
C ARG A 226 -47.18 8.58 -0.47
N GLU A 227 -47.84 8.83 0.66
CA GLU A 227 -47.58 10.00 1.51
C GLU A 227 -46.15 10.01 2.04
N VAL A 228 -45.61 8.87 2.47
CA VAL A 228 -44.22 8.77 2.93
C VAL A 228 -43.24 8.95 1.76
N VAL A 229 -43.57 8.45 0.57
CA VAL A 229 -42.76 8.63 -0.64
C VAL A 229 -42.79 10.08 -1.13
N GLU A 230 -43.94 10.74 -1.12
CA GLU A 230 -44.07 12.15 -1.48
C GLU A 230 -43.41 13.06 -0.44
N ALA A 231 -43.61 12.80 0.87
CA ALA A 231 -42.89 13.52 1.92
C ALA A 231 -41.37 13.27 1.89
N ALA A 232 -40.92 12.08 1.46
CA ALA A 232 -39.51 11.80 1.25
C ALA A 232 -38.96 12.49 -0.01
N LYS A 233 -39.76 12.61 -1.08
CA LYS A 233 -39.40 13.37 -2.28
C LYS A 233 -39.32 14.86 -1.98
N GLU A 234 -40.29 15.43 -1.27
CA GLU A 234 -40.29 16.82 -0.83
C GLU A 234 -39.06 17.11 0.04
N LYS A 235 -38.79 16.27 1.05
CA LYS A 235 -37.59 16.40 1.88
C LYS A 235 -36.29 16.20 1.10
N ALA A 236 -36.28 15.35 0.07
CA ALA A 236 -35.11 15.18 -0.80
C ALA A 236 -34.90 16.38 -1.73
N VAL A 237 -35.96 17.03 -2.20
CA VAL A 237 -35.90 18.26 -3.02
C VAL A 237 -35.47 19.45 -2.15
N GLU A 238 -36.00 19.57 -0.94
CA GLU A 238 -35.55 20.57 0.04
C GLU A 238 -34.07 20.36 0.42
N ALA A 239 -33.67 19.11 0.69
CA ALA A 239 -32.27 18.79 0.97
C ALA A 239 -31.35 19.09 -0.21
N LYS A 240 -31.79 18.82 -1.46
CA LYS A 240 -31.04 19.20 -2.67
C LYS A 240 -30.92 20.71 -2.81
N ALA A 241 -32.00 21.48 -2.61
CA ALA A 241 -31.97 22.94 -2.68
C ALA A 241 -31.05 23.58 -1.63
N VAL A 242 -31.03 23.04 -0.41
CA VAL A 242 -30.12 23.49 0.66
C VAL A 242 -28.67 23.13 0.34
N VAL A 243 -28.44 21.97 -0.29
CA VAL A 243 -27.10 21.58 -0.75
C VAL A 243 -26.65 22.49 -1.89
N ASP A 244 -27.49 22.76 -2.89
CA ASP A 244 -27.18 23.63 -4.02
C ASP A 244 -26.89 25.07 -3.57
N GLN A 245 -27.67 25.63 -2.62
CA GLN A 245 -27.36 26.93 -2.01
C GLN A 245 -26.00 26.94 -1.31
N LYS A 246 -25.69 25.90 -0.52
CA LYS A 246 -24.39 25.80 0.17
C LYS A 246 -23.23 25.57 -0.78
N VAL A 247 -23.45 24.89 -1.91
CA VAL A 247 -22.43 24.75 -2.97
C VAL A 247 -22.18 26.11 -3.61
N VAL A 248 -23.22 26.87 -3.96
CA VAL A 248 -23.08 28.22 -4.54
C VAL A 248 -22.34 29.16 -3.58
N GLU A 249 -22.71 29.20 -2.31
CA GLU A 249 -22.03 29.99 -1.26
C GLU A 249 -20.57 29.57 -1.08
N ALA A 250 -20.26 28.27 -1.17
CA ALA A 250 -18.89 27.80 -1.10
C ALA A 250 -18.07 28.20 -2.34
N THR A 251 -18.64 28.15 -3.55
CA THR A 251 -17.98 28.62 -4.77
C THR A 251 -17.71 30.12 -4.74
N THR A 252 -18.67 30.95 -4.31
CA THR A 252 -18.46 32.40 -4.24
C THR A 252 -17.45 32.80 -3.16
N ALA A 253 -17.45 32.10 -2.00
CA ALA A 253 -16.43 32.30 -0.98
C ALA A 253 -15.03 31.85 -1.43
N VAL A 254 -14.94 30.84 -2.32
CA VAL A 254 -13.67 30.43 -2.94
C VAL A 254 -13.22 31.44 -4.00
N GLU A 255 -14.12 31.95 -4.84
CA GLU A 255 -13.80 32.99 -5.83
C GLU A 255 -13.34 34.30 -5.16
N GLN A 256 -13.99 34.74 -4.09
CA GLN A 256 -13.56 35.92 -3.31
C GLN A 256 -12.16 35.74 -2.71
N LYS A 257 -11.86 34.55 -2.16
CA LYS A 257 -10.51 34.25 -1.64
C LYS A 257 -9.46 34.13 -2.73
N VAL A 258 -9.85 33.72 -3.94
CA VAL A 258 -8.97 33.67 -5.11
C VAL A 258 -8.71 35.07 -5.67
N GLU A 259 -9.70 35.97 -5.65
CA GLU A 259 -9.51 37.39 -6.00
C GLU A 259 -8.66 38.13 -4.96
N GLU A 260 -8.90 37.96 -3.65
CA GLU A 260 -8.05 38.53 -2.60
C GLU A 260 -6.60 38.01 -2.71
N ALA A 261 -6.41 36.74 -3.05
CA ALA A 261 -5.08 36.17 -3.28
C ALA A 261 -4.41 36.70 -4.56
N LYS A 262 -5.19 37.10 -5.58
CA LYS A 262 -4.68 37.75 -6.80
C LYS A 262 -4.30 39.21 -6.57
N GLU A 263 -5.03 39.93 -5.74
CA GLU A 263 -4.73 41.33 -5.39
C GLU A 263 -3.44 41.44 -4.55
N VAL A 264 -3.18 40.45 -3.69
CA VAL A 264 -1.93 40.37 -2.90
C VAL A 264 -0.72 39.93 -3.75
N ALA A 265 -0.95 39.34 -4.94
CA ALA A 265 0.10 38.82 -5.82
C ALA A 265 0.48 39.75 -6.99
N ALA A 266 -0.01 40.99 -7.04
CA ALA A 266 0.48 41.98 -8.00
C ALA A 266 1.94 42.39 -7.66
N PRO A 267 2.90 42.30 -8.61
CA PRO A 267 4.31 42.60 -8.33
C PRO A 267 4.50 44.09 -8.07
N LYS A 268 5.17 44.41 -6.95
CA LYS A 268 5.67 45.77 -6.66
C LYS A 268 6.66 46.19 -7.75
N GLU A 269 6.29 47.18 -8.56
CA GLU A 269 7.23 47.89 -9.44
C GLU A 269 8.21 48.72 -8.59
N GLU A 270 9.50 48.46 -8.72
CA GLU A 270 10.58 49.26 -8.13
C GLU A 270 10.72 50.60 -8.89
N PRO A 271 10.88 51.75 -8.21
CA PRO A 271 11.02 53.04 -8.90
C PRO A 271 12.43 53.21 -9.52
N PRO A 272 12.55 53.88 -10.68
CA PRO A 272 13.81 53.95 -11.42
C PRO A 272 14.85 54.84 -10.74
N LYS A 273 16.09 54.34 -10.61
CA LYS A 273 17.28 55.09 -10.20
C LYS A 273 17.54 56.24 -11.19
N ARG A 274 17.46 57.49 -10.71
CA ARG A 274 17.92 58.68 -11.43
C ARG A 274 19.46 58.71 -11.47
N LEU A 275 20.00 58.89 -12.67
CA LEU A 275 21.36 59.34 -12.93
C LEU A 275 21.51 60.80 -12.46
N VAL A 276 22.37 61.03 -11.46
CA VAL A 276 23.23 62.21 -11.28
C VAL A 276 24.52 61.72 -10.61
#